data_AF-M4NKB0-F1
#
_entry.id   AF-M4NKB0-F1
#
_cell.length_a   1.000
_cell.length_b   1.000
_cell.length_c   1.000
_cell.angle_alpha   90.00
_cell.angle_beta   90.00
_cell.angle_gamma   90.00
#
_symmetry.space_group_name_H-M   'P 1'
#
loop_
_entity.id
_entity.type
_entity.pdbx_description
1 polymer ?
#
loop_
_entity_poly.entity_id
_entity_poly.type
_entity_poly.pdbx_seq_one_letter_code
_entity_poly.pdbx_strand_id
1 'polypeptide(L)' 'MPQLPSPDRDPNAELHGFEPLRAVLAIGALLLGLLLSL' A
#
# COMPACT_ATOMS: atom_id res chain seq x y z
N MET A 1 -1.01 -6.25 38.50
CA MET A 1 -0.01 -6.50 37.44
C MET A 1 -0.01 -5.28 36.53
N PRO A 2 1.12 -4.58 36.32
CA PRO A 2 1.14 -3.43 35.42
C PRO A 2 0.99 -3.97 33.98
N GLN A 3 -0.02 -3.49 33.27
CA GLN A 3 -0.21 -3.80 31.86
C GLN A 3 0.88 -3.07 31.07
N LEU A 4 1.78 -3.81 30.41
CA LEU A 4 2.75 -3.19 29.51
C LEU A 4 2.00 -2.52 28.35
N PRO A 5 2.37 -1.29 27.93
CA PRO A 5 1.82 -0.69 26.73
C PRO A 5 2.15 -1.61 25.57
N SER A 6 1.11 -2.18 24.97
CA SER A 6 1.23 -2.98 23.76
C SER A 6 1.79 -2.02 22.70
N PRO A 7 2.90 -2.35 22.01
CA PRO A 7 3.43 -1.47 20.97
C PRO A 7 2.30 -1.28 19.97
N ASP A 8 1.95 -0.02 19.74
CA ASP A 8 0.90 0.40 18.83
C ASP A 8 0.93 -0.46 17.56
N ARG A 9 -0.02 -1.40 17.46
CA ARG A 9 -0.22 -2.20 16.26
C ARG A 9 -0.73 -1.22 15.22
N ASP A 10 0.20 -0.60 14.50
CA ASP A 10 -0.12 0.33 13.42
C ASP A 10 -1.07 -0.41 12.46
N PRO A 11 -2.36 -0.03 12.40
CA PRO A 11 -3.34 -0.72 11.57
C PRO A 11 -3.01 -0.61 10.07
N ASN A 12 -2.13 0.32 9.69
CA ASN A 12 -1.61 0.46 8.34
C ASN A 12 -0.29 -0.30 8.12
N ALA A 13 0.29 -0.96 9.13
CA ALA A 13 1.49 -1.78 8.95
C ALA A 13 1.28 -2.89 7.91
N GLU A 14 0.08 -3.46 7.85
CA GLU A 14 -0.29 -4.46 6.84
C GLU A 14 -0.42 -3.83 5.44
N LEU A 15 -0.83 -2.55 5.33
CA LEU A 15 -0.92 -1.82 4.06
C LEU A 15 0.45 -1.40 3.51
N HIS A 16 1.41 -1.08 4.39
CA HIS A 16 2.78 -0.72 4.00
C HIS A 16 3.49 -1.85 3.24
N GLY A 17 3.22 -3.11 3.57
CA GLY A 17 3.77 -4.27 2.84
C GLY A 17 3.39 -4.32 1.35
N PHE A 18 2.34 -3.60 0.95
CA PHE A 18 1.83 -3.58 -0.43
C PHE A 18 2.15 -2.28 -1.19
N GLU A 19 2.93 -1.36 -0.62
CA GLU A 19 3.36 -0.14 -1.32
C GLU A 19 4.04 -0.38 -2.68
N PRO A 20 4.97 -1.34 -2.83
CA PRO A 20 5.57 -1.61 -4.15
C PRO A 20 4.54 -2.13 -5.15
N LEU A 21 3.60 -2.99 -4.73
CA LEU A 21 2.53 -3.50 -5.60
C LEU A 21 1.60 -2.37 -6.05
N ARG A 22 1.22 -1.49 -5.13
CA ARG A 22 0.37 -0.34 -5.42
C ARG A 22 1.03 0.61 -6.44
N ALA A 23 2.33 0.85 -6.30
CA ALA A 23 3.09 1.68 -7.24
C ALA A 23 3.11 1.05 -8.65
N VAL A 24 3.38 -0.26 -8.74
CA VAL A 24 3.37 -0.98 -10.02
C VAL A 24 1.98 -0.95 -10.68
N LEU A 25 0.92 -1.19 -9.90
CA LEU A 25 -0.45 -1.13 -10.40
C LEU A 25 -0.83 0.26 -10.90
N ALA A 26 -0.46 1.31 -10.17
CA ALA A 26 -0.74 2.69 -10.57
C ALA A 26 -0.04 3.06 -11.89
N ILE A 27 1.24 2.72 -12.02
CA ILE A 27 2.02 2.98 -13.24
C ILE A 27 1.44 2.16 -14.41
N GLY A 28 1.16 0.87 -14.19
CA GLY A 28 0.58 -0.01 -15.21
C GLY A 28 -0.78 0.49 -15.71
N ALA A 29 -1.65 0.90 -14.80
CA ALA A 29 -2.96 1.46 -15.15
C ALA A 29 -2.84 2.77 -15.93
N LEU A 30 -1.90 3.66 -15.55
CA LEU A 30 -1.65 4.90 -16.27
C LEU A 30 -1.18 4.64 -17.71
N LEU A 31 -0.21 3.73 -17.89
CA LEU A 31 0.29 3.36 -19.21
C LEU A 31 -0.79 2.68 -20.06
N LEU A 32 -1.60 1.81 -19.46
CA LEU A 32 -2.72 1.16 -20.15
C LEU A 32 -3.76 2.19 -20.61
N GLY A 33 -4.12 3.14 -19.75
CA GLY A 33 -5.05 4.22 -20.10
C GLY A 33 -4.52 5.08 -21.25
N LEU A 34 -3.21 5.39 -21.25
CA LEU A 34 -2.58 6.12 -22.34
C LEU A 34 -2.62 5.34 -23.65
N LEU A 35 -2.34 4.03 -23.62
CA LEU A 35 -2.38 3.15 -24.79
C LEU A 35 -3.79 3.08 -25.39
N LEU A 36 -4.83 3.01 -24.55
CA LEU A 36 -6.22 2.95 -25.00
C LEU A 36 -6.77 4.30 -25.48
N SER A 37 -6.12 5.40 -25.12
CA SER A 37 -6.52 6.76 -25.51
C SER A 37 -5.90 7.22 -26.83
N LEU A 38 -4.97 6.45 -27.41
CA LEU A 38 -4.31 6.72 -28.68
C LEU A 38 -5.15 6.20 -29.85
#